data_AF-A0A0N9IG81-F1
#
_entry.id   AF-A0A0N9IG81-F1
#
_cell.length_a   1.000
_cell.length_b   1.000
_cell.length_c   1.000
_cell.angle_alpha   90.00
_cell.angle_beta   90.00
_cell.angle_gamma   90.00
#
_symmetry.space_group_name_H-M   'P 1'
#
loop_
_entity.id
_entity.type
_entity.pdbx_description
1 polymer ?
#
loop_
_entity_poly.entity_id
_entity_poly.type
_entity_poly.pdbx_seq_one_letter_code
_entity_poly.pdbx_strand_id
1 'polypeptide(L)'
;MNEHWETYVPGAGGVGWDLTLASLATHLAEKPLPPEEEGTASAAGLDFMRRSSADWGQAGVAAGEDPGWAQAAADRTTAACAPPANGNDLR
;
A
#
# COMPACT_ATOMS: atom_id res chain seq x y z
N MET A 1 17.89 -14.99 8.19
CA MET A 1 16.82 -14.24 7.48
C MET A 1 17.17 -14.32 6.01
N ASN A 2 16.22 -14.69 5.13
CA ASN A 2 16.52 -14.88 3.70
C ASN A 2 16.45 -13.51 2.98
N GLU A 3 17.38 -13.24 2.05
CA GLU A 3 17.57 -11.95 1.34
C GLU A 3 16.27 -11.38 0.73
N HIS A 4 15.35 -12.27 0.35
CA HIS A 4 14.02 -11.92 -0.16
C HIS A 4 13.16 -11.14 0.85
N TRP A 5 13.21 -11.51 2.13
CA TRP A 5 12.48 -10.84 3.21
C TRP A 5 13.12 -9.52 3.65
N GLU A 6 14.41 -9.32 3.35
CA GLU A 6 15.10 -8.05 3.57
C GLU A 6 14.80 -7.03 2.47
N THR A 7 14.42 -7.50 1.27
CA THR A 7 14.15 -6.66 0.09
C THR A 7 12.66 -6.35 -0.06
N TYR A 8 11.79 -7.35 0.10
CA TYR A 8 10.34 -7.18 0.09
C TYR A 8 9.87 -7.10 1.54
N VAL A 9 9.83 -5.86 2.00
CA VAL A 9 9.39 -5.50 3.35
C VAL A 9 8.06 -6.20 3.70
N PRO A 10 7.82 -6.60 4.97
CA PRO A 10 6.47 -6.82 5.49
C PRO A 10 5.43 -5.73 5.10
N GLY A 11 5.86 -4.49 4.83
CA GLY A 11 4.98 -3.39 4.42
C GLY A 11 4.27 -3.55 3.07
N ALA A 12 4.93 -4.07 2.03
CA ALA A 12 4.28 -4.26 0.72
C ALA A 12 3.27 -5.43 0.75
N GLY A 13 3.56 -6.47 1.52
CA GLY A 13 2.59 -7.53 1.81
C GLY A 13 1.39 -7.01 2.59
N GLY A 14 1.60 -6.07 3.51
CA GLY A 14 0.56 -5.41 4.29
C GLY A 14 -0.47 -4.63 3.47
N VAL A 15 -0.01 -3.81 2.52
CA VAL A 15 -0.91 -3.02 1.65
C VAL A 15 -1.81 -3.93 0.80
N GLY A 16 -1.29 -5.06 0.32
CA GLY A 16 -2.09 -6.05 -0.41
C GLY A 16 -3.20 -6.68 0.43
N TRP A 17 -2.93 -6.93 1.73
CA TRP A 17 -3.95 -7.40 2.67
C TRP A 17 -5.04 -6.37 2.91
N ASP A 18 -4.67 -5.10 3.08
CA ASP A 18 -5.64 -4.01 3.28
C ASP A 18 -6.55 -3.82 2.07
N LEU A 19 -5.99 -3.88 0.86
CA LEU A 19 -6.76 -3.81 -0.39
C LEU A 19 -7.72 -5.00 -0.53
N THR A 20 -7.26 -6.22 -0.20
CA THR A 20 -8.09 -7.43 -0.28
C THR A 20 -9.26 -7.36 0.71
N LEU A 21 -9.00 -6.94 1.96
CA LEU A 21 -10.04 -6.80 2.97
C LEU A 21 -11.03 -5.67 2.65
N ALA A 22 -10.56 -4.54 2.10
CA ALA A 22 -11.42 -3.45 1.65
C ALA A 22 -12.34 -3.88 0.49
N SER A 23 -11.80 -4.63 -0.48
CA SER A 23 -12.57 -5.20 -1.59
C SER A 23 -13.62 -6.19 -1.09
N LEU A 24 -13.24 -7.09 -0.18
CA LEU A 24 -14.17 -8.06 0.43
C LEU A 24 -15.28 -7.35 1.21
N ALA A 25 -14.96 -6.34 2.01
CA ALA A 25 -15.96 -5.57 2.75
C ALA A 25 -16.96 -4.87 1.81
N THR A 26 -16.47 -4.34 0.68
CA THR A 26 -17.30 -3.70 -0.35
C THR A 26 -18.22 -4.73 -1.02
N HIS A 27 -17.69 -5.92 -1.34
CA HIS A 27 -18.46 -7.02 -1.90
C HIS A 27 -19.58 -7.47 -0.96
N LEU A 28 -19.26 -7.66 0.33
CA LEU A 28 -20.24 -8.02 1.36
C LEU A 28 -21.30 -6.93 1.62
N ALA A 29 -20.97 -5.67 1.35
CA ALA A 29 -21.91 -4.55 1.42
C ALA A 29 -22.78 -4.40 0.17
N GLU A 30 -22.71 -5.33 -0.78
CA GLU A 30 -23.42 -5.32 -2.07
C GLU A 30 -23.18 -4.03 -2.88
N LYS A 31 -22.01 -3.41 -2.68
CA LYS A 31 -21.61 -2.20 -3.41
C LYS A 31 -20.85 -2.58 -4.68
N PRO A 32 -21.03 -1.82 -5.78
CA PRO A 32 -20.26 -2.04 -6.98
C PRO A 32 -18.77 -1.77 -6.71
N LEU A 33 -17.94 -2.75 -7.05
CA LEU A 33 -16.50 -2.59 -7.11
C LEU A 33 -16.11 -2.10 -8.51
N PRO A 34 -15.35 -1.01 -8.64
CA PRO A 34 -14.74 -0.68 -9.92
C PRO A 34 -13.76 -1.80 -10.33
N PRO A 35 -13.43 -1.91 -11.62
CA PRO A 35 -12.28 -2.70 -12.05
C PRO A 35 -11.05 -2.35 -11.20
N GLU A 36 -10.29 -3.37 -10.78
CA GLU A 36 -9.19 -3.21 -9.81
C GLU A 36 -8.18 -2.12 -10.23
N GLU A 37 -7.76 -2.15 -11.50
CA GLU A 37 -6.86 -1.16 -12.11
C GLU A 37 -7.42 0.28 -12.01
N GLU A 38 -8.74 0.42 -12.16
CA GLU A 38 -9.42 1.72 -12.17
C GLU A 38 -9.65 2.24 -10.74
N GLY A 39 -9.94 1.33 -9.80
CA GLY A 39 -10.06 1.63 -8.38
C GLY A 39 -8.74 2.05 -7.75
N THR A 40 -7.66 1.31 -8.02
CA THR A 40 -6.33 1.54 -7.46
C THR A 40 -5.64 2.77 -8.07
N ALA A 41 -5.86 3.06 -9.35
CA ALA A 41 -5.35 4.28 -10.00
C ALA A 41 -6.14 5.55 -9.63
N SER A 42 -7.32 5.43 -9.02
CA SER A 42 -8.11 6.58 -8.60
C SER A 42 -7.40 7.40 -7.51
N ALA A 43 -7.72 8.69 -7.39
CA ALA A 43 -7.16 9.53 -6.32
C ALA A 43 -7.44 8.98 -4.91
N ALA A 44 -8.60 8.36 -4.70
CA ALA A 44 -8.95 7.70 -3.45
C ALA A 44 -8.15 6.41 -3.23
N GLY A 45 -7.93 5.62 -4.29
CA GLY A 45 -7.09 4.42 -4.24
C GLY A 45 -5.63 4.74 -3.92
N LEU A 46 -5.07 5.76 -4.56
CA LEU A 46 -3.72 6.26 -4.29
C LEU A 46 -3.58 6.78 -2.86
N ASP A 47 -4.56 7.54 -2.35
CA ASP A 47 -4.55 8.02 -0.96
C ASP A 47 -4.64 6.86 0.04
N PHE A 48 -5.49 5.86 -0.24
CA PHE A 48 -5.61 4.65 0.57
C PHE A 48 -4.29 3.88 0.65
N MET A 49 -3.65 3.62 -0.50
CA MET A 49 -2.37 2.90 -0.54
C MET A 49 -1.24 3.65 0.18
N ARG A 50 -1.22 4.99 0.10
CA ARG A 50 -0.26 5.83 0.85
C ARG A 50 -0.45 5.71 2.36
N ARG A 51 -1.69 5.80 2.84
CA ARG A 51 -2.02 5.66 4.26
C ARG A 51 -1.70 4.26 4.78
N SER A 52 -2.13 3.23 4.05
CA SER A 52 -1.84 1.84 4.38
C SER A 52 -0.32 1.59 4.47
N SER A 53 0.46 2.11 3.51
CA SER A 53 1.93 1.99 3.56
C SER A 53 2.53 2.62 4.82
N ALA A 54 2.05 3.80 5.22
CA ALA A 54 2.50 4.48 6.44
C ALA A 54 2.09 3.72 7.71
N ASP A 55 0.86 3.22 7.78
CA ASP A 55 0.33 2.46 8.92
C ASP A 55 1.11 1.15 9.12
N TRP A 56 1.50 0.48 8.04
CA TRP A 56 2.39 -0.68 8.11
C TRP A 56 3.80 -0.34 8.57
N GLY A 57 4.33 0.84 8.21
CA GLY A 57 5.57 1.35 8.78
C GLY A 57 5.47 1.53 10.31
N GLN A 58 4.37 2.11 10.79
CA GLN A 58 4.12 2.26 12.24
C GLN A 58 3.95 0.92 12.94
N ALA A 59 3.27 -0.04 12.31
CA ALA A 59 3.13 -1.40 12.83
C ALA A 59 4.48 -2.10 12.96
N GLY A 60 5.38 -1.92 11.99
CA GLY A 60 6.76 -2.41 12.04
C GLY A 60 7.55 -1.87 13.24
N VAL A 61 7.48 -0.55 13.46
CA VAL A 61 8.08 0.08 14.65
C VAL A 61 7.49 -0.47 15.95
N ALA A 62 6.17 -0.63 16.02
CA ALA A 62 5.50 -1.20 17.19
C ALA A 62 5.89 -2.67 17.43
N ALA A 63 6.23 -3.42 16.37
CA ALA A 63 6.76 -4.77 16.44
C ALA A 63 8.24 -4.84 16.84
N GLY A 64 8.92 -3.70 16.99
CA GLY A 64 10.31 -3.60 17.43
C GLY A 64 11.34 -3.41 16.32
N GLU A 65 10.91 -3.09 15.09
CA GLU A 65 11.82 -2.75 14.00
C GLU A 65 12.48 -1.38 14.21
N ASP A 66 13.64 -1.17 13.58
CA ASP A 66 14.30 0.13 13.58
C ASP A 66 13.41 1.21 12.91
N PRO A 67 13.15 2.37 13.55
CA PRO A 67 12.29 3.39 12.98
C PRO A 67 12.73 3.94 11.62
N GLY A 68 14.05 4.09 11.41
CA GLY A 68 14.58 4.57 10.15
C GLY A 68 14.39 3.55 9.02
N TRP A 69 14.61 2.28 9.34
CA TRP A 69 14.38 1.18 8.41
C TRP A 69 12.89 1.03 8.06
N ALA A 70 12.00 1.02 9.06
CA ALA A 70 10.56 0.89 8.88
C ALA A 70 9.96 2.04 8.06
N GLN A 71 10.44 3.27 8.26
CA GLN A 71 10.04 4.41 7.45
C GLN A 71 10.54 4.29 6.00
N ALA A 72 11.82 3.97 5.80
CA ALA A 72 12.37 3.79 4.45
C ALA A 72 11.66 2.64 3.69
N ALA A 73 11.22 1.63 4.41
CA ALA A 73 10.41 0.55 3.89
C ALA A 73 9.01 1.02 3.45
N ALA A 74 8.29 1.78 4.29
CA ALA A 74 7.01 2.37 3.94
C ALA A 74 7.11 3.30 2.72
N ASP A 75 8.20 4.07 2.60
CA ASP A 75 8.44 4.96 1.47
C ASP A 75 8.64 4.17 0.16
N ARG A 76 9.39 3.05 0.20
CA ARG A 76 9.57 2.16 -0.96
C ARG A 76 8.24 1.52 -1.38
N THR A 77 7.43 1.07 -0.43
CA THR A 77 6.10 0.51 -0.71
C THR A 77 5.18 1.56 -1.32
N THR A 78 5.19 2.78 -0.78
CA THR A 78 4.42 3.91 -1.32
C THR A 78 4.82 4.21 -2.76
N ALA A 79 6.12 4.21 -3.07
CA ALA A 79 6.61 4.43 -4.42
C ALA A 79 6.20 3.31 -5.40
N ALA A 80 6.11 2.07 -4.92
CA ALA A 80 5.70 0.92 -5.74
C ALA A 80 4.18 0.87 -6.00
N CYS A 81 3.35 1.18 -5.00
CA CYS A 81 1.90 1.08 -5.07
C CYS A 81 1.21 2.37 -5.55
N ALA A 82 1.78 3.53 -5.22
CA ALA A 82 1.21 4.84 -5.53
C ALA A 82 2.27 5.78 -6.12
N PRO A 83 2.89 5.41 -7.27
CA PRO A 83 3.89 6.26 -7.91
C PRO A 83 3.30 7.65 -8.19
N PRO A 84 4.12 8.71 -8.13
CA PRO A 84 3.66 10.04 -8.48
C PRO A 84 3.11 10.01 -9.91
N ALA A 85 1.93 10.61 -10.13
CA ALA A 85 1.36 10.73 -11.46
C ALA A 85 2.42 11.35 -12.40
N ASN A 86 2.75 10.64 -13.47
CA ASN A 86 3.68 11.17 -14.45
C ASN A 86 3.04 12.42 -15.06
N GLY A 87 3.77 13.54 -15.10
CA GLY A 87 3.28 14.81 -15.66
C GLY A 87 2.93 14.78 -17.16
N ASN A 88 2.88 13.60 -17.76
CA ASN A 88 2.55 13.35 -19.17
C ASN A 88 1.11 12.84 -19.38
N ASP A 89 0.36 12.54 -18.32
CA ASP A 89 -1.04 12.07 -18.39
C ASP A 89 -2.08 13.22 -18.46
N LEU A 90 -1.63 14.46 -18.66
CA LEU A 90 -2.47 15.66 -18.81
C LEU A 90 -2.38 16.31 -20.20
N ARG A 91 -2.06 15.55 -21.26
CA ARG A 91 -2.02 16.07 -22.64
C ARG A 91 -3.01 15.40 -23.57
#